data_AF-A0A954REU5-F1
#
_entry.id   AF-A0A954REU5-F1
#
_cell.length_a   1.000
_cell.length_b   1.000
_cell.length_c   1.000
_cell.angle_alpha   90.00
_cell.angle_beta   90.00
_cell.angle_gamma   90.00
#
_symmetry.space_group_name_H-M   'P 1'
#
loop_
_entity.id
_entity.type
_entity.pdbx_description
1 polymer ?
#
loop_
_entity_poly.entity_id
_entity_poly.type
_entity_poly.pdbx_seq_one_letter_code
_entity_poly.pdbx_strand_id
1 'polypeptide(L)'
;MGFEAARRPGSQVHDPIQYDAAQKHLPHLGYVRPTNNAGGLEAGMTNGQPLVIRAAKKPISTLAKPLESINLATKEAEEAAYERSDVCAVSAASVIIENVVAFEVACALCDKFGNDSLREMQARYQLFLQMAAER
;
A
#
# COMPACT_ATOMS: atom_id res chain seq x y z
N MET A 1 -0.09 2.75 10.97
CA MET A 1 0.30 1.98 12.19
C MET A 1 0.49 0.47 12.00
N GLY A 2 -0.21 -0.19 11.06
CA GLY A 2 -0.04 -1.64 10.83
C GLY A 2 -0.27 -2.47 12.10
N PHE A 3 0.56 -3.48 12.35
CA PHE A 3 0.48 -4.33 13.54
C PHE A 3 0.48 -3.57 14.88
N GLU A 4 1.04 -2.37 14.95
CA GLU A 4 1.06 -1.56 16.17
C GLU A 4 -0.33 -1.06 16.58
N ALA A 5 -1.27 -0.91 15.63
CA ALA A 5 -2.64 -0.48 15.94
C ALA A 5 -3.36 -1.45 16.89
N ALA A 6 -3.10 -2.76 16.76
CA ALA A 6 -3.69 -3.79 17.62
C ALA A 6 -3.12 -3.81 19.05
N ARG A 7 -2.06 -3.02 19.31
CA ARG A 7 -1.38 -2.95 20.60
C ARG A 7 -1.72 -1.68 21.39
N ARG A 8 -2.61 -0.83 20.86
CA ARG A 8 -2.94 0.47 21.44
C ARG A 8 -4.44 0.62 21.67
N PRO A 9 -4.85 1.41 22.68
CA PRO A 9 -6.26 1.73 22.87
C PRO A 9 -6.77 2.58 21.70
N GLY A 10 -8.07 2.49 21.40
CA GLY A 10 -8.70 3.21 20.29
C GLY A 10 -8.47 4.73 20.33
N SER A 11 -8.33 5.32 21.53
CA SER A 11 -8.01 6.74 21.74
C SER A 11 -6.65 7.17 21.16
N GLN A 12 -5.77 6.23 20.82
CA GLN A 12 -4.45 6.47 20.22
C GLN A 12 -4.31 5.89 18.80
N VAL A 13 -5.36 5.26 18.27
CA VAL A 13 -5.33 4.57 16.97
C VAL A 13 -6.08 5.34 15.91
N HIS A 14 -7.27 5.85 16.24
CA HIS A 14 -8.12 6.50 15.26
C HIS A 14 -7.62 7.90 14.90
N ASP A 15 -7.88 8.30 13.66
CA ASP A 15 -7.56 9.63 13.15
C ASP A 15 -8.79 10.53 13.28
N PRO A 16 -8.82 11.50 14.21
CA PRO A 16 -9.97 12.37 14.37
C PRO A 16 -10.16 13.26 13.14
N ILE A 17 -11.41 13.41 12.72
CA ILE A 17 -11.78 14.25 11.58
C ILE A 17 -11.99 15.68 12.07
N GLN A 18 -11.33 16.61 11.41
CA GLN A 18 -11.50 18.05 11.55
C GLN A 18 -11.90 18.66 10.20
N TYR A 19 -12.28 19.94 10.19
CA TYR A 19 -12.69 20.62 8.96
C TYR A 19 -11.99 21.96 8.80
N ASP A 20 -11.46 22.19 7.60
CA ASP A 20 -10.88 23.45 7.16
C ASP A 20 -11.44 23.82 5.78
N ALA A 21 -12.32 24.85 5.77
CA ALA A 21 -12.94 25.34 4.55
C ALA A 21 -11.93 25.89 3.53
N ALA A 22 -10.77 26.41 3.98
CA ALA A 22 -9.73 26.90 3.08
C ALA A 22 -9.14 25.75 2.24
N GLN A 23 -9.19 24.52 2.73
CA GLN A 23 -8.67 23.33 2.08
C GLN A 23 -9.73 22.53 1.30
N LYS A 24 -10.93 23.11 1.08
CA LYS A 24 -12.03 22.43 0.36
C LYS A 24 -11.69 22.02 -1.08
N HIS A 25 -10.72 22.72 -1.69
CA HIS A 25 -10.24 22.46 -3.04
C HIS A 25 -9.22 21.30 -3.14
N LEU A 26 -8.75 20.77 -2.01
CA LEU A 26 -7.83 19.64 -1.97
C LEU A 26 -8.59 18.30 -2.06
N PRO A 27 -7.91 17.17 -2.38
CA PRO A 27 -8.58 15.87 -2.55
C PRO A 27 -9.37 15.34 -1.34
N HIS A 28 -9.10 15.85 -0.13
CA HIS A 28 -9.85 15.50 1.08
C HIS A 28 -11.04 16.46 1.35
N LEU A 29 -11.33 17.40 0.45
CA LEU A 29 -12.51 18.26 0.46
C LEU A 29 -12.68 19.10 1.73
N GLY A 30 -11.57 19.50 2.35
CA GLY A 30 -11.56 20.24 3.61
C GLY A 30 -11.70 19.37 4.86
N TYR A 31 -11.99 18.07 4.74
CA TYR A 31 -11.94 17.13 5.86
C TYR A 31 -10.50 16.74 6.17
N VAL A 32 -9.90 17.42 7.15
CA VAL A 32 -8.49 17.23 7.52
C VAL A 32 -8.37 16.24 8.68
N ARG A 33 -7.27 15.50 8.71
CA ARG A 33 -6.92 14.61 9.82
C ARG A 33 -5.54 15.03 10.35
N PRO A 34 -5.38 15.29 11.66
CA PRO A 34 -4.08 15.64 12.24
C PRO A 34 -3.05 14.52 12.17
N THR A 35 -3.50 13.28 12.05
CA THR A 35 -2.69 12.07 11.97
C THR A 35 -3.15 11.19 10.81
N ASN A 36 -2.30 10.25 10.40
CA ASN A 36 -2.61 9.25 9.38
C ASN A 36 -2.24 7.83 9.88
N ASN A 37 -2.76 7.48 11.05
CA ASN A 37 -2.56 6.20 11.69
C ASN A 37 -3.16 5.05 10.89
N ALA A 38 -4.31 5.30 10.25
CA ALA A 38 -5.02 4.42 9.34
C ALA A 38 -4.26 4.18 8.03
N GLY A 39 -3.28 5.03 7.69
CA GLY A 39 -2.47 4.90 6.48
C GLY A 39 -3.25 5.14 5.19
N GLY A 40 -4.19 6.08 5.22
CA GLY A 40 -4.99 6.50 4.08
C GLY A 40 -6.23 5.65 3.81
N LEU A 41 -6.49 4.61 4.62
CA LEU A 41 -7.60 3.68 4.44
C LEU A 41 -8.47 3.56 5.69
N GLU A 42 -9.76 3.84 5.55
CA GLU A 42 -10.77 3.61 6.58
C GLU A 42 -11.85 2.69 6.00
N ALA A 43 -12.15 1.59 6.68
CA ALA A 43 -13.16 0.60 6.27
C ALA A 43 -13.02 0.13 4.79
N GLY A 44 -11.78 0.03 4.29
CA GLY A 44 -11.49 -0.41 2.92
C GLY A 44 -11.60 0.67 1.85
N MET A 45 -11.82 1.94 2.21
CA MET A 45 -11.90 3.06 1.27
C MET A 45 -10.79 4.07 1.52
N THR A 46 -10.36 4.77 0.46
CA THR A 46 -9.44 5.90 0.57
C THR A 46 -10.11 7.05 1.31
N ASN A 47 -9.43 7.60 2.32
CA ASN A 47 -9.99 8.65 3.19
C ASN A 47 -9.47 10.07 2.86
N GLY A 48 -8.71 10.22 1.77
CA GLY A 48 -8.09 11.47 1.32
C GLY A 48 -6.69 11.75 1.89
N GLN A 49 -6.21 10.96 2.85
CA GLN A 49 -4.82 11.01 3.33
C GLN A 49 -3.89 10.14 2.45
N PRO A 50 -2.56 10.33 2.51
CA PRO A 50 -1.62 9.47 1.80
C PRO A 50 -1.82 7.99 2.12
N LEU A 51 -1.79 7.13 1.09
CA LEU A 51 -1.72 5.69 1.28
C LEU A 51 -0.36 5.31 1.85
N VAL A 52 -0.33 4.74 3.05
CA VAL A 52 0.92 4.34 3.73
C VAL A 52 0.93 2.83 3.92
N ILE A 53 1.73 2.16 3.08
CA ILE A 53 1.84 0.70 3.04
C ILE A 53 3.24 0.30 3.50
N ARG A 54 3.32 -0.79 4.27
CA ARG A 54 4.59 -1.39 4.69
C ARG A 54 4.58 -2.87 4.38
N ALA A 55 5.66 -3.36 3.80
CA ALA A 55 5.84 -4.77 3.48
C ALA A 55 7.04 -5.33 4.25
N ALA A 56 6.95 -6.59 4.65
CA ALA A 56 8.06 -7.34 5.21
C ALA A 56 8.63 -8.28 4.13
N LYS A 57 9.91 -8.09 3.79
CA LYS A 57 10.61 -8.95 2.82
C LYS A 57 11.60 -9.83 3.56
N LYS A 58 11.45 -11.15 3.44
CA LYS A 58 12.46 -12.09 3.92
C LYS A 58 13.80 -11.88 3.19
N PRO A 59 14.95 -12.18 3.81
CA PRO A 59 16.19 -12.39 3.07
C PRO A 59 15.94 -13.45 1.98
N ILE A 60 16.20 -13.09 0.72
CA ILE A 60 15.87 -13.96 -0.43
C ILE A 60 17.06 -14.77 -0.93
N SER A 61 18.26 -14.32 -0.64
CA SER A 61 19.47 -14.94 -1.15
C SER A 61 19.83 -16.17 -0.34
N THR A 62 20.18 -17.23 -1.05
CA THR A 62 20.85 -18.40 -0.49
C THR A 62 22.19 -17.99 0.12
N LEU A 63 22.57 -18.61 1.22
CA LEU A 63 23.75 -18.19 1.98
C LEU A 63 25.02 -18.80 1.38
N ALA A 64 26.10 -18.01 1.35
CA ALA A 64 27.41 -18.49 0.88
C ALA A 64 28.01 -19.57 1.81
N LYS A 65 27.64 -19.55 3.10
CA LYS A 65 27.72 -20.74 3.97
C LYS A 65 26.37 -21.46 3.85
N PRO A 66 26.30 -22.57 3.11
CA PRO A 66 25.03 -23.23 2.84
C PRO A 66 24.34 -23.69 4.13
N LEU A 67 23.02 -23.79 4.05
CA LEU A 67 22.21 -24.46 5.07
C LEU A 67 22.09 -25.94 4.72
N GLU A 68 21.76 -26.75 5.72
CA GLU A 68 21.41 -28.16 5.51
C GLU A 68 20.14 -28.28 4.65
N SER A 69 20.15 -29.24 3.73
CA SER A 69 19.07 -29.57 2.82
C SER A 69 19.07 -31.09 2.56
N ILE A 70 18.29 -31.55 1.58
CA ILE A 70 18.30 -32.92 1.10
C ILE A 70 18.29 -32.98 -0.42
N ASN A 71 18.85 -34.05 -0.96
CA ASN A 71 18.63 -34.43 -2.34
C ASN A 71 17.22 -35.01 -2.50
N LEU A 72 16.39 -34.43 -3.37
CA LEU A 72 15.00 -34.89 -3.50
C LEU A 72 14.87 -36.26 -4.18
N ALA A 73 15.86 -36.73 -4.94
CA ALA A 73 15.84 -38.04 -5.57
C ALA A 73 16.31 -39.15 -4.62
N THR A 74 17.43 -38.94 -3.92
CA THR A 74 18.03 -39.96 -3.04
C THR A 74 17.51 -39.91 -1.61
N LYS A 75 16.93 -38.78 -1.19
CA LYS A 75 16.51 -38.46 0.20
C LYS A 75 17.68 -38.36 1.19
N GLU A 76 18.90 -38.27 0.70
CA GLU A 76 20.10 -38.11 1.53
C GLU A 76 20.39 -36.63 1.85
N ALA A 77 21.12 -36.39 2.93
CA ALA A 77 21.51 -35.05 3.35
C ALA A 77 22.46 -34.41 2.33
N GLU A 78 22.19 -33.15 1.97
CA GLU A 78 22.99 -32.38 1.01
C GLU A 78 22.97 -30.89 1.44
N GLU A 79 23.99 -30.11 1.06
CA GLU A 79 23.97 -28.67 1.30
C GLU A 79 23.03 -27.95 0.32
N ALA A 80 22.40 -26.85 0.75
CA ALA A 80 21.56 -26.03 -0.11
C ALA A 80 22.38 -25.37 -1.23
N ALA A 81 21.85 -25.39 -2.46
CA ALA A 81 22.47 -24.74 -3.60
C ALA A 81 22.58 -23.21 -3.41
N TYR A 82 23.64 -22.62 -3.96
CA TYR A 82 23.88 -21.18 -3.95
C TYR A 82 23.51 -20.57 -5.30
N GLU A 83 22.46 -19.75 -5.31
CA GLU A 83 21.83 -19.25 -6.54
C GLU A 83 22.10 -17.75 -6.80
N ARG A 84 22.18 -16.93 -5.74
CA ARG A 84 22.32 -15.48 -5.86
C ARG A 84 23.12 -14.88 -4.71
N SER A 85 23.82 -13.78 -5.00
CA SER A 85 24.87 -13.23 -4.13
C SER A 85 24.59 -11.89 -3.48
N ASP A 86 23.48 -11.24 -3.79
CA ASP A 86 23.11 -9.98 -3.15
C ASP A 86 22.81 -10.18 -1.66
N VAL A 87 23.37 -9.30 -0.81
CA VAL A 87 23.15 -9.35 0.63
C VAL A 87 21.76 -8.81 1.00
N CYS A 88 21.29 -7.77 0.29
CA CYS A 88 20.01 -7.12 0.56
C CYS A 88 19.36 -6.67 -0.74
N ALA A 89 18.10 -7.05 -0.93
CA ALA A 89 17.26 -6.62 -2.05
C ALA A 89 16.00 -5.87 -1.59
N VAL A 90 16.08 -5.15 -0.46
CA VAL A 90 14.94 -4.34 0.05
C VAL A 90 14.67 -3.15 -0.87
N SER A 91 15.70 -2.45 -1.33
CA SER A 91 15.54 -1.28 -2.21
C SER A 91 14.94 -1.65 -3.57
N ALA A 92 15.36 -2.76 -4.17
CA ALA A 92 14.73 -3.24 -5.41
C ALA A 92 13.26 -3.65 -5.16
N ALA A 93 12.98 -4.25 -4.00
CA ALA A 93 11.62 -4.63 -3.63
C ALA A 93 10.70 -3.44 -3.38
N SER A 94 11.19 -2.29 -2.90
CA SER A 94 10.33 -1.11 -2.71
C SER A 94 9.77 -0.61 -4.04
N VAL A 95 10.59 -0.58 -5.10
CA VAL A 95 10.14 -0.22 -6.46
C VAL A 95 9.09 -1.21 -6.97
N ILE A 96 9.29 -2.51 -6.74
CA ILE A 96 8.31 -3.54 -7.12
C ILE A 96 6.98 -3.31 -6.39
N ILE A 97 7.04 -3.05 -5.08
CA ILE A 97 5.84 -2.81 -4.26
C ILE A 97 5.11 -1.56 -4.71
N GLU A 98 5.81 -0.47 -5.03
CA GLU A 98 5.21 0.75 -5.57
C GLU A 98 4.40 0.46 -6.85
N ASN A 99 4.94 -0.36 -7.75
CA ASN A 99 4.25 -0.74 -8.99
C ASN A 99 3.03 -1.64 -8.74
N VAL A 100 3.14 -2.61 -7.83
CA VAL A 100 2.01 -3.46 -7.44
C VAL A 100 0.88 -2.62 -6.83
N VAL A 101 1.22 -1.68 -5.94
CA VAL A 101 0.24 -0.77 -5.35
C VAL A 101 -0.38 0.15 -6.40
N ALA A 102 0.42 0.71 -7.31
CA ALA A 102 -0.07 1.57 -8.39
C ALA A 102 -1.06 0.83 -9.30
N PHE A 103 -0.81 -0.45 -9.58
CA PHE A 103 -1.71 -1.28 -10.37
C PHE A 103 -3.07 -1.46 -9.68
N GLU A 104 -3.09 -1.77 -8.38
CA GLU A 104 -4.33 -1.92 -7.61
C GLU A 104 -5.10 -0.59 -7.49
N VAL A 105 -4.40 0.54 -7.33
CA VAL A 105 -5.03 1.88 -7.35
C VAL A 105 -5.66 2.15 -8.72
N ALA A 106 -4.99 1.77 -9.82
CA ALA A 106 -5.54 1.89 -11.16
C ALA A 106 -6.79 1.02 -11.35
N CYS A 107 -6.79 -0.21 -10.85
CA CYS A 107 -7.98 -1.08 -10.84
C CYS A 107 -9.16 -0.41 -10.10
N ALA A 108 -8.93 0.12 -8.90
CA ALA A 108 -9.95 0.82 -8.13
C ALA A 108 -10.49 2.08 -8.85
N LEU A 109 -9.64 2.80 -9.58
CA LEU A 109 -10.06 3.93 -10.42
C LEU A 109 -10.93 3.47 -11.59
N CYS A 110 -10.54 2.38 -12.27
CA CYS A 110 -11.33 1.78 -13.34
C CYS A 110 -12.70 1.31 -12.85
N ASP A 111 -12.76 0.63 -11.71
CA ASP A 111 -14.02 0.14 -11.13
C ASP A 111 -14.96 1.30 -10.77
N LYS A 112 -14.41 2.40 -10.24
CA LYS A 112 -15.20 3.56 -9.81
C LYS A 112 -15.61 4.48 -10.97
N PHE A 113 -14.75 4.65 -11.97
CA PHE A 113 -14.90 5.67 -13.02
C PHE A 113 -15.01 5.10 -14.45
N GLY A 114 -15.12 3.78 -14.60
CA GLY A 114 -15.13 3.11 -15.91
C GLY A 114 -13.73 2.96 -16.50
N ASN A 115 -13.63 2.29 -17.64
CA ASN A 115 -12.35 1.88 -18.23
C ASN A 115 -12.29 1.91 -19.76
N ASP A 116 -13.24 2.57 -20.43
CA ASP A 116 -13.30 2.65 -21.90
C ASP A 116 -12.32 3.67 -22.48
N SER A 117 -12.21 4.86 -21.87
CA SER A 117 -11.25 5.89 -22.28
C SER A 117 -10.84 6.81 -21.15
N LEU A 118 -9.58 7.28 -21.17
CA LEU A 118 -9.06 8.22 -20.17
C LEU A 118 -9.88 9.52 -20.11
N ARG A 119 -10.36 10.00 -21.26
CA ARG A 119 -11.16 11.23 -21.33
C ARG A 119 -12.47 11.10 -20.56
N GLU A 120 -13.15 9.96 -20.70
CA GLU A 120 -14.38 9.68 -19.96
C GLU A 120 -14.12 9.51 -18.47
N MET A 121 -13.07 8.75 -18.10
CA MET A 121 -12.67 8.56 -16.71
C MET A 121 -12.39 9.91 -16.03
N GLN A 122 -11.63 10.79 -16.70
CA GLN A 122 -11.34 12.13 -16.19
C GLN A 122 -12.61 12.97 -16.00
N ALA A 123 -13.54 12.95 -16.95
CA ALA A 123 -14.80 13.68 -16.82
C ALA A 123 -15.64 13.19 -15.62
N ARG A 124 -15.73 11.87 -15.43
CA ARG A 124 -16.46 11.26 -14.29
C ARG A 124 -15.76 11.55 -12.96
N TYR A 125 -14.42 11.53 -12.93
CA TYR A 125 -13.63 11.89 -11.75
C TYR A 125 -13.85 13.35 -11.34
N GLN A 126 -13.82 14.28 -12.29
CA GLN A 126 -14.06 15.71 -12.01
C GLN A 126 -15.50 15.96 -11.53
N LEU A 127 -16.49 15.33 -12.17
CA LEU A 127 -17.88 15.41 -11.73
C LEU A 127 -18.04 14.88 -10.29
N PHE A 128 -17.38 13.75 -9.96
CA PHE A 128 -17.39 13.21 -8.61
C PHE A 128 -16.83 14.21 -7.59
N LEU A 129 -15.68 14.86 -7.88
CA LEU A 129 -15.11 15.86 -6.98
C LEU A 129 -16.03 17.08 -6.82
N GLN A 130 -16.65 17.56 -7.90
CA GLN A 130 -17.59 18.67 -7.85
C GLN A 130 -18.79 18.34 -6.94
N MET A 131 -19.45 17.20 -7.18
CA MET A 131 -20.60 16.77 -6.39
C MET A 131 -20.23 16.53 -4.92
N ALA A 132 -19.04 16.01 -4.66
CA ALA A 132 -18.57 15.78 -3.30
C ALA A 132 -18.26 17.10 -2.57
N ALA A 133 -17.79 18.12 -3.29
CA ALA A 133 -17.56 19.47 -2.77
C ALA A 133 -18.86 20.28 -2.56
N GLU A 134 -19.99 19.90 -3.14
CA GLU A 134 -21.27 20.58 -2.87
C GLU A 134 -21.89 20.19 -1.52
N ARG A 135 -21.39 19.10 -0.92
CA ARG A 135 -21.71 18.69 0.44
C ARG A 135 -20.94 19.52 1.47
#